data_AF-A0A2M8PY95-F1
#
_entry.id   AF-A0A2M8PY95-F1
#
_cell.length_a   1.000
_cell.length_b   1.000
_cell.length_c   1.000
_cell.angle_alpha   90.00
_cell.angle_beta   90.00
_cell.angle_gamma   90.00
#
_symmetry.space_group_name_H-M   'P 1'
#
loop_
_entity.id
_entity.type
_entity.pdbx_description
1 polymer ?
#
loop_
_entity_poly.entity_id
_entity_poly.type
_entity_poly.pdbx_seq_one_letter_code
_entity_poly.pdbx_strand_id
1 'polypeptide(L)'
;MPQEPSVHHNLPREILVDSEHIGIRVLIPFLGLLGFFSGIVLVNLIQPALGDLVGGWCLALGAGGILSILFVQLGERVIKPLWPSGRYLTLASDGITIHYRNTSKKHLERQFYWHEVDFHSWYWEVETRKTRIPRGWYCVAFRLSTEEHHLIVYAFMPKTEAEALPRFKERFVHLLPKKAREELATTDPRTSATQTRYKQFESQRWFEGAEVSATDFALILEVASI
;
A
#
# COMPACT_ATOMS: atom_id res chain seq x y z
N MET A 1 -43.63 24.52 -8.14
CA MET A 1 -42.64 23.83 -8.99
C MET A 1 -41.73 23.04 -8.09
N PRO A 2 -41.78 21.70 -8.11
CA PRO A 2 -40.82 20.88 -7.35
C PRO A 2 -39.45 21.04 -8.01
N GLN A 3 -38.44 21.39 -7.21
CA GLN A 3 -37.06 21.36 -7.64
C GLN A 3 -36.69 19.91 -7.90
N GLU A 4 -36.35 19.57 -9.15
CA GLU A 4 -35.68 18.31 -9.48
C GLU A 4 -34.45 18.19 -8.57
N PRO A 5 -34.26 17.07 -7.86
CA PRO A 5 -33.02 16.84 -7.16
C PRO A 5 -31.91 16.80 -8.21
N SER A 6 -30.98 17.75 -8.12
CA SER A 6 -29.76 17.77 -8.92
C SER A 6 -29.02 16.46 -8.67
N VAL A 7 -29.20 15.50 -9.58
CA VAL A 7 -28.40 14.28 -9.66
C VAL A 7 -26.99 14.73 -10.00
N HIS A 8 -26.20 15.06 -8.97
CA HIS A 8 -24.76 15.09 -9.12
C HIS A 8 -24.36 13.68 -9.53
N HIS A 9 -24.18 13.47 -10.83
CA HIS A 9 -23.45 12.32 -11.35
C HIS A 9 -22.06 12.39 -10.72
N ASN A 10 -21.89 11.76 -9.57
CA ASN A 10 -20.60 11.48 -8.98
C ASN A 10 -19.90 10.58 -9.97
N LEU A 11 -19.12 11.19 -10.86
CA LEU A 11 -18.32 10.47 -11.83
C LEU A 11 -17.50 9.43 -11.06
N PRO A 12 -17.39 8.20 -11.60
CA PRO A 12 -16.61 7.15 -10.97
C PRO A 12 -15.21 7.69 -10.67
N ARG A 13 -14.79 7.63 -9.40
CA ARG A 13 -13.49 8.14 -8.97
C ARG A 13 -12.47 7.03 -9.09
N GLU A 14 -11.44 7.26 -9.88
CA GLU A 14 -10.28 6.38 -9.96
C GLU A 14 -9.38 6.56 -8.74
N ILE A 15 -9.08 5.46 -8.06
CA ILE A 15 -8.20 5.35 -6.91
C ILE A 15 -7.02 4.49 -7.32
N LEU A 16 -5.82 5.05 -7.25
CA LEU A 16 -4.59 4.33 -7.56
C LEU A 16 -4.28 3.33 -6.44
N VAL A 17 -3.93 2.11 -6.84
CA VAL A 17 -3.60 1.02 -5.93
C VAL A 17 -2.13 0.66 -6.05
N ASP A 18 -1.51 0.25 -4.94
CA ASP A 18 -0.15 -0.28 -4.89
C ASP A 18 0.89 0.68 -5.50
N SER A 19 0.97 1.90 -4.96
CA SER A 19 1.97 2.90 -5.38
C SER A 19 3.42 2.38 -5.32
N GLU A 20 3.67 1.29 -4.59
CA GLU A 20 4.98 0.64 -4.48
C GLU A 20 4.94 -0.85 -4.87
N HIS A 21 4.58 -1.11 -6.12
CA HIS A 21 4.61 -2.46 -6.71
C HIS A 21 6.05 -3.03 -6.80
N ILE A 22 6.15 -4.35 -6.99
CA ILE A 22 7.44 -5.09 -6.96
C ILE A 22 8.49 -4.53 -7.92
N GLY A 23 8.07 -4.02 -9.08
CA GLY A 23 8.95 -3.40 -10.07
C GLY A 23 9.74 -2.22 -9.50
N ILE A 24 9.06 -1.29 -8.84
CA ILE A 24 9.71 -0.14 -8.17
C ILE A 24 10.67 -0.62 -7.07
N ARG A 25 10.29 -1.65 -6.30
CA ARG A 25 11.13 -2.18 -5.21
C ARG A 25 12.42 -2.81 -5.69
N VAL A 26 12.43 -3.41 -6.89
CA VAL A 26 13.62 -3.99 -7.51
C VAL A 26 14.44 -2.91 -8.22
N LEU A 27 13.78 -1.95 -8.87
CA LEU A 27 14.43 -0.90 -9.65
C LEU A 27 15.20 0.10 -8.79
N ILE A 28 14.65 0.52 -7.63
CA ILE A 28 15.29 1.52 -6.77
C ILE A 28 16.68 1.07 -6.29
N PRO A 29 16.88 -0.15 -5.74
CA PRO A 29 18.21 -0.66 -5.39
C PRO A 29 19.14 -0.73 -6.60
N PHE A 30 18.62 -1.10 -7.77
CA PHE A 30 19.41 -1.16 -9.00
C PHE A 30 19.90 0.23 -9.44
N LEU A 31 19.06 1.27 -9.32
CA LEU A 31 19.47 2.65 -9.54
C LEU A 31 20.52 3.12 -8.53
N GLY A 32 20.40 2.70 -7.28
CA GLY A 32 21.42 2.96 -6.26
C GLY A 32 22.77 2.35 -6.61
N LEU A 33 22.78 1.10 -7.09
CA LEU A 33 24.00 0.44 -7.56
C LEU A 33 24.57 1.13 -8.81
N LEU A 34 23.72 1.49 -9.77
CA LEU A 34 24.12 2.22 -10.96
C LEU A 34 24.77 3.55 -10.60
N GLY A 35 24.14 4.35 -9.75
CA GLY A 35 24.70 5.62 -9.26
C GLY A 35 26.03 5.43 -8.53
N PHE A 36 26.17 4.36 -7.73
CA PHE A 36 27.40 4.04 -7.04
C PHE A 36 28.56 3.76 -8.01
N PHE A 37 28.35 2.88 -8.99
CA PHE A 37 29.37 2.56 -9.99
C PHE A 37 29.68 3.76 -10.90
N SER A 38 28.66 4.55 -11.28
CA SER A 38 28.87 5.80 -12.01
C SER A 38 29.77 6.77 -11.27
N GLY A 39 29.67 6.85 -9.93
CA GLY A 39 30.53 7.71 -9.12
C GLY A 39 32.00 7.26 -9.10
N ILE A 40 32.22 5.94 -8.99
CA ILE A 40 33.58 5.37 -9.08
C ILE A 40 34.19 5.64 -10.46
N VAL A 41 33.43 5.38 -11.54
CA VAL A 41 33.89 5.63 -12.91
C VAL A 41 34.19 7.11 -13.12
N LEU A 42 33.31 8.01 -12.64
CA LEU A 42 33.51 9.45 -12.77
C LEU A 42 34.81 9.91 -12.08
N VAL A 43 35.07 9.43 -10.86
CA VAL A 43 36.32 9.76 -10.14
C VAL A 43 37.54 9.23 -10.87
N ASN A 44 37.52 7.98 -11.35
CA ASN A 44 38.64 7.40 -12.09
C ASN A 44 38.92 8.15 -13.40
N LEU A 45 37.90 8.72 -14.04
CA LEU A 45 38.06 9.54 -15.25
C LEU A 45 38.73 10.89 -14.97
N ILE A 46 38.43 11.51 -13.83
CA ILE A 46 39.00 12.83 -13.47
C ILE A 46 40.30 12.72 -12.66
N GLN A 47 40.62 11.54 -12.12
CA GLN A 47 41.82 11.31 -11.31
C GLN A 47 43.13 11.75 -11.98
N PRO A 48 43.36 11.53 -13.29
CA PRO A 48 44.57 12.01 -13.95
C PRO A 48 44.76 13.53 -13.88
N ALA A 49 43.66 14.30 -13.79
CA ALA A 49 43.69 15.75 -13.67
C ALA A 49 43.84 16.23 -12.22
N LEU A 50 43.45 15.42 -11.23
CA LEU A 50 43.50 15.76 -9.81
C LEU A 50 44.84 15.40 -9.13
N GLY A 51 45.68 14.59 -9.77
CA GLY A 51 46.95 14.13 -9.19
C GLY A 51 46.77 13.29 -7.91
N ASP A 52 47.82 13.18 -7.10
CA ASP A 52 47.86 12.32 -5.89
C ASP A 52 47.25 12.98 -4.63
N LEU A 53 46.34 13.96 -4.81
CA LEU A 53 45.89 14.86 -3.73
C LEU A 53 45.12 14.16 -2.59
N VAL A 54 44.55 12.97 -2.82
CA VAL A 54 43.95 12.08 -1.81
C VAL A 54 43.98 10.65 -2.37
N GLY A 55 44.07 9.61 -1.53
CA GLY A 55 43.95 8.21 -1.99
C GLY A 55 42.69 8.03 -2.85
N GLY A 56 42.88 7.78 -4.15
CA GLY A 56 41.82 7.83 -5.17
C GLY A 56 40.60 6.97 -4.83
N TRP A 57 40.82 5.86 -4.12
CA TRP A 57 39.76 4.99 -3.63
C TRP A 57 38.81 5.66 -2.61
N CYS A 58 39.33 6.50 -1.71
CA CYS A 58 38.49 7.21 -0.74
C CYS A 58 37.55 8.20 -1.46
N LEU A 59 38.07 8.93 -2.46
CA LEU A 59 37.27 9.82 -3.28
C LEU A 59 36.24 9.05 -4.12
N ALA A 60 36.64 7.94 -4.73
CA ALA A 60 35.77 7.10 -5.55
C ALA A 60 34.61 6.51 -4.74
N LEU A 61 34.88 6.00 -3.53
CA LEU A 61 33.85 5.46 -2.64
C LEU A 61 32.90 6.57 -2.14
N GLY A 62 33.44 7.74 -1.78
CA GLY A 62 32.64 8.90 -1.36
C GLY A 62 31.72 9.40 -2.47
N ALA A 63 32.26 9.60 -3.68
CA ALA A 63 31.49 10.00 -4.86
C ALA A 63 30.44 8.95 -5.24
N GLY A 64 30.80 7.67 -5.19
CA GLY A 64 29.86 6.56 -5.39
C GLY A 64 28.69 6.62 -4.40
N GLY A 65 28.96 6.81 -3.10
CA GLY A 65 27.91 6.93 -2.09
C GLY A 65 26.95 8.10 -2.36
N ILE A 66 27.50 9.28 -2.71
CA ILE A 66 26.71 10.47 -3.01
C ILE A 66 25.83 10.25 -4.25
N LEU A 67 26.40 9.74 -5.35
CA LEU A 67 25.62 9.49 -6.57
C LEU A 67 24.59 8.37 -6.38
N SER A 68 24.88 7.36 -5.56
CA SER A 68 23.90 6.33 -5.20
C SER A 68 22.65 6.94 -4.57
N ILE A 69 22.82 7.81 -3.56
CA ILE A 69 21.71 8.52 -2.90
C ILE A 69 20.95 9.39 -3.91
N LEU A 70 21.67 10.13 -4.76
CA LEU A 70 21.07 11.01 -5.76
C LEU A 70 20.20 10.23 -6.75
N PHE A 71 20.70 9.10 -7.27
CA PHE A 71 19.97 8.24 -8.21
C PHE A 71 18.73 7.61 -7.57
N VAL A 72 18.83 7.16 -6.32
CA VAL A 72 17.66 6.66 -5.57
C VAL A 72 16.61 7.76 -5.44
N GLN A 73 16.99 8.96 -4.97
CA GLN A 73 16.04 10.08 -4.81
C GLN A 73 15.41 10.50 -6.15
N LEU A 74 16.20 10.53 -7.22
CA LEU A 74 15.70 10.85 -8.55
C LEU A 74 14.74 9.77 -9.06
N GLY A 75 15.09 8.50 -8.86
CA GLY A 75 14.23 7.36 -9.19
C GLY A 75 12.89 7.43 -8.45
N GLU A 76 12.90 7.73 -7.15
CA GLU A 76 11.67 7.87 -6.39
C GLU A 76 10.79 9.03 -6.87
N ARG A 77 11.38 10.18 -7.22
CA ARG A 77 10.62 11.35 -7.67
C ARG A 77 10.10 11.25 -9.10
N VAL A 78 10.87 10.64 -10.01
CA VAL A 78 10.55 10.64 -11.45
C VAL A 78 9.85 9.34 -11.86
N ILE A 79 10.29 8.19 -11.34
CA ILE A 79 9.81 6.90 -11.82
C ILE A 79 8.52 6.48 -11.14
N LYS A 80 8.35 6.73 -9.83
CA LYS A 80 7.10 6.37 -9.12
C LYS A 80 5.85 6.98 -9.79
N PRO A 81 5.84 8.26 -10.21
CA PRO A 81 4.67 8.82 -10.91
C PRO A 81 4.46 8.28 -12.32
N LEU A 82 5.53 7.88 -13.02
CA LEU A 82 5.47 7.43 -14.41
C LEU A 82 5.19 5.93 -14.56
N TRP A 83 5.37 5.15 -13.50
CA TRP A 83 5.22 3.70 -13.53
C TRP A 83 4.04 3.25 -12.66
N PRO A 84 2.79 3.38 -13.15
CA PRO A 84 1.63 2.89 -12.42
C PRO A 84 1.72 1.37 -12.25
N SER A 85 1.23 0.88 -11.10
CA SER A 85 1.20 -0.55 -10.73
C SER A 85 0.41 -1.42 -11.72
N GLY A 86 -0.36 -0.79 -12.61
CA GLY A 86 -1.33 -1.46 -13.47
C GLY A 86 -2.60 -1.88 -12.73
N ARG A 87 -2.74 -1.58 -11.44
CA ARG A 87 -3.99 -1.79 -10.68
C ARG A 87 -4.58 -0.45 -10.29
N TYR A 88 -5.88 -0.30 -10.50
CA TYR A 88 -6.63 0.83 -9.97
C TYR A 88 -8.02 0.35 -9.56
N LEU A 89 -8.61 1.07 -8.62
CA LEU A 89 -9.98 0.88 -8.17
C LEU A 89 -10.83 2.00 -8.75
N THR A 90 -12.01 1.66 -9.23
CA THR A 90 -13.03 2.62 -9.61
C THR A 90 -14.10 2.57 -8.55
N LEU A 91 -14.27 3.67 -7.82
CA LEU A 91 -15.29 3.81 -6.78
C LEU A 91 -16.56 4.39 -7.41
N ALA A 92 -17.65 3.63 -7.30
CA ALA A 92 -18.99 4.04 -7.69
C ALA A 92 -19.91 4.06 -6.46
N SER A 93 -21.12 4.62 -6.61
CA SER A 93 -22.08 4.70 -5.51
C SER A 93 -22.66 3.34 -5.10
N ASP A 94 -22.72 2.39 -6.04
CA ASP A 94 -23.33 1.07 -5.88
C ASP A 94 -22.30 -0.04 -5.60
N GLY A 95 -21.02 0.24 -5.83
CA GLY A 95 -19.95 -0.73 -5.63
C GLY A 95 -18.54 -0.18 -5.86
N ILE A 96 -17.59 -1.11 -5.87
CA ILE A 96 -16.21 -0.86 -6.23
C ILE A 96 -15.75 -1.86 -7.28
N THR A 97 -15.05 -1.38 -8.30
CA THR A 97 -14.49 -2.22 -9.36
C THR A 97 -12.98 -2.18 -9.29
N ILE A 98 -12.33 -3.35 -9.27
CA ILE A 98 -10.88 -3.43 -9.43
C ILE A 98 -10.54 -3.77 -10.87
N HIS A 99 -9.66 -2.95 -11.46
CA HIS A 99 -9.16 -3.15 -12.81
C HIS A 99 -7.72 -3.64 -12.74
N TYR A 100 -7.45 -4.75 -13.43
CA TYR A 100 -6.10 -5.27 -13.60
C TYR A 100 -5.62 -5.03 -15.04
N ARG A 101 -4.63 -4.17 -15.18
CA ARG A 101 -3.91 -3.93 -16.44
C ARG A 101 -2.91 -5.06 -16.66
N ASN A 102 -3.39 -6.18 -17.21
CA ASN A 102 -2.52 -7.27 -17.63
C ASN A 102 -1.88 -6.96 -18.99
N THR A 103 -0.58 -7.26 -19.14
CA THR A 103 0.17 -7.21 -20.40
C THR A 103 -0.48 -8.07 -21.50
N SER A 104 -1.28 -9.08 -21.14
CA SER A 104 -1.97 -9.98 -22.07
C SER A 104 -3.35 -9.50 -22.55
N LYS A 105 -3.55 -8.20 -22.81
CA LYS A 105 -4.74 -7.60 -23.50
C LYS A 105 -6.14 -7.88 -22.91
N LYS A 106 -6.33 -8.80 -21.97
CA LYS A 106 -7.58 -8.99 -21.25
C LYS A 106 -7.57 -8.10 -20.02
N HIS A 107 -8.40 -7.06 -20.05
CA HIS A 107 -8.78 -6.32 -18.86
C HIS A 107 -9.58 -7.29 -18.00
N LEU A 108 -9.00 -7.74 -16.89
CA LEU A 108 -9.76 -8.44 -15.88
C LEU A 108 -10.36 -7.37 -14.99
N GLU A 109 -11.67 -7.26 -15.01
CA GLU A 109 -12.43 -6.36 -14.17
C GLU A 109 -13.25 -7.22 -13.21
N ARG A 110 -13.22 -6.86 -11.92
CA ARG A 110 -14.06 -7.50 -10.91
C ARG A 110 -14.82 -6.41 -10.18
N GLN A 111 -16.13 -6.47 -10.29
CA GLN A 111 -17.05 -5.53 -9.65
C GLN A 111 -17.60 -6.15 -8.39
N PHE A 112 -17.69 -5.34 -7.33
CA PHE A 112 -18.18 -5.71 -6.02
C PHE A 112 -19.30 -4.74 -5.66
N TYR A 113 -20.55 -5.19 -5.70
CA TYR A 113 -21.71 -4.40 -5.31
C TYR A 113 -21.89 -4.41 -3.79
N TRP A 114 -22.15 -3.24 -3.18
CA TRP A 114 -22.21 -3.14 -1.72
C TRP A 114 -23.26 -4.03 -1.06
N HIS A 115 -24.35 -4.35 -1.78
CA HIS A 115 -25.45 -5.16 -1.29
C HIS A 115 -25.27 -6.68 -1.50
N GLU A 116 -24.25 -7.10 -2.25
CA GLU A 116 -24.01 -8.52 -2.60
C GLU A 116 -22.72 -9.07 -1.96
N VAL A 117 -22.02 -8.26 -1.17
CA VAL A 117 -20.70 -8.63 -0.63
C VAL A 117 -20.71 -8.83 0.87
N ASP A 118 -20.02 -9.88 1.30
CA ASP A 118 -19.64 -10.04 2.69
C ASP A 118 -18.50 -9.07 3.04
N PHE A 119 -18.77 -8.20 4.02
CA PHE A 119 -17.82 -7.19 4.49
C PHE A 119 -17.13 -7.61 5.78
N HIS A 120 -15.80 -7.69 5.76
CA HIS A 120 -14.98 -8.02 6.92
C HIS A 120 -13.87 -6.98 7.12
N SER A 121 -13.87 -6.28 8.25
CA SER A 121 -12.87 -5.24 8.57
C SER A 121 -12.04 -5.59 9.80
N TRP A 122 -10.74 -5.29 9.71
CA TRP A 122 -9.80 -5.51 10.81
C TRP A 122 -8.70 -4.47 10.84
N TYR A 123 -8.00 -4.40 11.97
CA TYR A 123 -6.83 -3.55 12.11
C TYR A 123 -5.80 -4.15 13.06
N TRP A 124 -4.58 -3.64 12.99
CA TRP A 124 -3.52 -3.92 13.96
C TRP A 124 -2.52 -2.76 14.02
N GLU A 125 -1.83 -2.66 15.16
CA GLU A 125 -0.83 -1.62 15.40
C GLU A 125 0.56 -2.05 14.92
N VAL A 126 1.25 -1.15 14.23
CA VAL A 126 2.63 -1.33 13.78
C VAL A 126 3.58 -1.21 14.97
N GLU A 127 3.89 -2.36 15.58
CA GLU A 127 4.75 -2.45 16.76
C GLU A 127 6.19 -1.99 16.51
N THR A 128 6.73 -2.31 15.33
CA THR A 128 8.10 -1.99 14.93
C THR A 128 8.11 -1.07 13.73
N ARG A 129 9.00 -0.07 13.76
CA ARG A 129 9.18 0.83 12.62
C ARG A 129 9.60 0.00 11.41
N LYS A 130 8.75 -0.02 10.39
CA LYS A 130 9.10 -0.53 9.07
C LYS A 130 9.64 0.64 8.24
N THR A 131 10.39 0.35 7.18
CA THR A 131 11.14 1.35 6.39
C THR A 131 10.30 2.58 6.00
N ARG A 132 9.00 2.38 5.72
CA ARG A 132 8.05 3.43 5.30
C ARG A 132 6.92 3.75 6.28
N ILE A 133 6.67 2.91 7.28
CA ILE A 133 5.52 3.08 8.19
C ILE A 133 6.04 3.35 9.61
N PRO A 134 5.69 4.50 10.21
CA PRO A 134 6.09 4.81 11.58
C PRO A 134 5.52 3.79 12.58
N ARG A 135 6.25 3.60 13.68
CA ARG A 135 5.75 2.82 14.82
C ARG A 135 4.50 3.50 15.40
N GLY A 136 3.54 2.70 15.83
CA GLY A 136 2.28 3.17 16.43
C GLY A 136 1.20 3.55 15.41
N TRP A 137 1.49 3.48 14.12
CA TRP A 137 0.47 3.59 13.07
C TRP A 137 -0.39 2.34 13.04
N TYR A 138 -1.62 2.48 12.55
CA TYR A 138 -2.51 1.36 12.32
C TYR A 138 -2.44 0.92 10.85
N CYS A 139 -2.36 -0.39 10.65
CA CYS A 139 -2.80 -1.00 9.40
C CYS A 139 -4.30 -1.25 9.55
N VAL A 140 -5.11 -0.57 8.75
CA VAL A 140 -6.54 -0.81 8.65
C VAL A 140 -6.83 -1.50 7.33
N ALA A 141 -7.72 -2.49 7.36
CA ALA A 141 -8.04 -3.26 6.17
C ALA A 141 -9.49 -3.71 6.20
N PHE A 142 -10.05 -3.91 5.02
CA PHE A 142 -11.29 -4.65 4.85
C PHE A 142 -11.20 -5.60 3.67
N ARG A 143 -12.05 -6.62 3.72
CA ARG A 143 -12.25 -7.59 2.67
C ARG A 143 -13.71 -7.55 2.23
N LEU A 144 -13.91 -7.45 0.92
CA LEU A 144 -15.16 -7.70 0.23
C LEU A 144 -15.10 -9.11 -0.35
N SER A 145 -16.11 -9.93 -0.14
CA SER A 145 -16.17 -11.27 -0.73
C SER A 145 -17.50 -11.47 -1.43
N THR A 146 -17.44 -12.03 -2.63
CA THR A 146 -18.56 -12.68 -3.32
C THR A 146 -18.34 -14.19 -3.28
N GLU A 147 -19.24 -14.97 -3.89
CA GLU A 147 -19.06 -16.43 -4.00
C GLU A 147 -17.78 -16.81 -4.79
N GLU A 148 -17.43 -16.04 -5.82
CA GLU A 148 -16.33 -16.39 -6.73
C GLU A 148 -15.02 -15.65 -6.39
N HIS A 149 -15.11 -14.43 -5.86
CA HIS A 149 -13.98 -13.51 -5.79
C HIS A 149 -13.91 -12.77 -4.46
N HIS A 150 -12.74 -12.23 -4.16
CA HIS A 150 -12.57 -11.33 -3.03
C HIS A 150 -11.61 -10.19 -3.37
N LEU A 151 -11.77 -9.09 -2.66
CA LEU A 151 -10.94 -7.90 -2.73
C LEU A 151 -10.54 -7.51 -1.32
N ILE A 152 -9.24 -7.39 -1.06
CA ILE A 152 -8.72 -6.85 0.20
C ILE A 152 -8.18 -5.46 -0.08
N VAL A 153 -8.74 -4.44 0.57
CA VAL A 153 -8.25 -3.07 0.52
C VAL A 153 -7.65 -2.72 1.87
N TYR A 154 -6.51 -2.06 1.88
CA TYR A 154 -5.85 -1.67 3.13
C TYR A 154 -5.11 -0.34 3.01
N ALA A 155 -4.91 0.29 4.16
CA ALA A 155 -4.13 1.51 4.29
C ALA A 155 -3.35 1.51 5.61
N PHE A 156 -2.25 2.25 5.62
CA PHE A 156 -1.54 2.61 6.84
C PHE A 156 -1.84 4.07 7.17
N MET A 157 -2.26 4.34 8.41
CA MET A 157 -2.59 5.70 8.84
C MET A 157 -2.28 5.90 10.34
N PRO A 158 -2.11 7.14 10.81
CA PRO A 158 -2.00 7.45 12.22
C PRO A 158 -3.19 6.91 13.01
N LYS A 159 -2.96 6.49 14.26
CA LYS A 159 -4.00 5.97 15.15
C LYS A 159 -5.20 6.92 15.27
N THR A 160 -4.95 8.22 15.40
CA THR A 160 -5.99 9.25 15.50
C THR A 160 -6.87 9.34 14.26
N GLU A 161 -6.30 9.14 13.07
CA GLU A 161 -7.06 9.13 11.81
C GLU A 161 -7.86 7.83 11.66
N ALA A 162 -7.25 6.68 12.00
CA ALA A 162 -7.93 5.39 11.98
C ALA A 162 -9.16 5.37 12.92
N GLU A 163 -9.00 5.88 14.14
CA GLU A 163 -10.09 5.94 15.12
C GLU A 163 -11.20 6.92 14.72
N ALA A 164 -10.92 7.85 13.79
CA ALA A 164 -11.90 8.78 13.22
C ALA A 164 -12.68 8.19 12.03
N LEU A 165 -12.32 7.00 11.54
CA LEU A 165 -13.03 6.36 10.44
C LEU A 165 -14.50 6.06 10.80
N PRO A 166 -15.41 6.08 9.81
CA PRO A 166 -16.82 5.78 10.03
C PRO A 166 -17.01 4.42 10.72
N ARG A 167 -17.66 4.45 11.89
CA ARG A 167 -18.01 3.26 12.69
C ARG A 167 -16.80 2.35 13.01
N PHE A 168 -15.63 2.95 13.25
CA PHE A 168 -14.39 2.21 13.46
C PHE A 168 -14.52 1.16 14.58
N LYS A 169 -15.03 1.55 15.75
CA LYS A 169 -15.15 0.66 16.92
C LYS A 169 -16.15 -0.47 16.72
N GLU A 170 -17.20 -0.25 15.94
CA GLU A 170 -18.23 -1.25 15.69
C GLU A 170 -17.86 -2.22 14.57
N ARG A 171 -17.14 -1.74 13.54
CA ARG A 171 -16.84 -2.53 12.33
C ARG A 171 -15.48 -3.22 12.38
N PHE A 172 -14.48 -2.65 13.02
CA PHE A 172 -13.11 -3.15 12.89
C PHE A 172 -12.72 -4.10 14.02
N VAL A 173 -12.35 -5.32 13.65
CA VAL A 173 -11.80 -6.31 14.59
C VAL A 173 -10.32 -6.02 14.83
N HIS A 174 -9.94 -5.76 16.09
CA HIS A 174 -8.54 -5.64 16.46
C HIS A 174 -7.86 -7.02 16.39
N LEU A 175 -6.80 -7.15 15.58
CA LEU A 175 -6.04 -8.39 15.51
C LEU A 175 -5.04 -8.50 16.63
N LEU A 176 -5.23 -9.50 17.47
CA LEU A 176 -4.37 -9.74 18.62
C LEU A 176 -2.99 -10.26 18.21
N PRO A 177 -1.95 -9.96 19.01
CA PRO A 177 -0.65 -10.60 18.89
C PRO A 177 -0.76 -12.11 19.21
N LYS A 178 0.23 -12.88 18.75
CA LYS A 178 0.20 -14.36 18.85
C LYS A 178 -0.04 -14.87 20.26
N LYS A 179 0.65 -14.31 21.27
CA LYS A 179 0.55 -14.73 22.67
C LYS A 179 -0.88 -14.55 23.23
N ALA A 180 -1.46 -13.36 23.07
CA ALA A 180 -2.82 -13.07 23.54
C ALA A 180 -3.87 -13.99 22.89
N ARG A 181 -3.65 -14.42 21.64
CA ARG A 181 -4.55 -15.36 20.96
C ARG A 181 -4.43 -16.79 21.48
N GLU A 182 -3.24 -17.22 21.89
CA GLU A 182 -3.03 -18.55 22.51
C GLU A 182 -3.76 -18.63 23.85
N GLU A 183 -3.71 -17.56 24.65
CA GLU A 183 -4.50 -17.42 25.88
C GLU A 183 -6.01 -17.37 25.59
N LEU A 184 -6.41 -16.68 24.53
CA LEU A 184 -7.82 -16.63 24.12
C LEU A 184 -8.35 -17.99 23.66
N ALA A 185 -7.51 -18.84 23.08
CA ALA A 185 -7.92 -20.17 22.63
C ALA A 185 -8.39 -21.07 23.79
N THR A 186 -7.88 -20.85 25.00
CA THR A 186 -8.31 -21.60 26.19
C THR A 186 -9.49 -20.96 26.91
N THR A 187 -9.62 -19.62 26.88
CA THR A 187 -10.66 -18.88 27.61
C THR A 187 -11.92 -18.61 26.79
N ASP A 188 -11.79 -18.28 25.51
CA ASP A 188 -12.91 -18.03 24.59
C ASP A 188 -12.61 -18.59 23.18
N PRO A 189 -12.94 -19.86 22.94
CA PRO A 189 -12.70 -20.52 21.66
C PRO A 189 -13.41 -19.84 20.48
N ARG A 190 -14.55 -19.18 20.70
CA ARG A 190 -15.31 -18.53 19.61
C ARG A 190 -14.58 -17.30 19.12
N THR A 191 -14.13 -16.43 20.03
CA THR A 191 -13.36 -15.25 19.66
C THR A 191 -11.99 -15.64 19.09
N SER A 192 -11.40 -16.74 19.58
CA SER A 192 -10.16 -17.30 19.00
C SER A 192 -10.34 -17.78 17.54
N ALA A 193 -11.47 -18.43 17.21
CA ALA A 193 -11.78 -18.83 15.85
C ALA A 193 -11.94 -17.60 14.92
N THR A 194 -12.64 -16.57 15.38
CA THR A 194 -12.76 -15.29 14.67
C THR A 194 -11.39 -14.65 14.41
N GLN A 195 -10.54 -14.55 15.42
CA GLN A 195 -9.17 -14.02 15.28
C GLN A 195 -8.34 -14.84 14.28
N THR A 196 -8.50 -16.16 14.28
CA THR A 196 -7.81 -17.05 13.35
C THR A 196 -8.25 -16.79 11.91
N ARG A 197 -9.56 -16.63 11.67
CA ARG A 197 -10.10 -16.26 10.35
C ARG A 197 -9.54 -14.92 9.86
N TYR A 198 -9.56 -13.87 10.69
CA TYR A 198 -9.01 -12.58 10.27
C TYR A 198 -7.48 -12.60 10.06
N LYS A 199 -6.73 -13.42 10.79
CA LYS A 199 -5.30 -13.61 10.51
C LYS A 199 -5.06 -14.29 9.16
N GLN A 200 -5.95 -15.17 8.70
CA GLN A 200 -5.87 -15.71 7.35
C GLN A 200 -6.09 -14.60 6.31
N PHE A 201 -7.04 -13.70 6.53
CA PHE A 201 -7.26 -12.53 5.67
C PHE A 201 -6.03 -11.61 5.65
N GLU A 202 -5.43 -11.36 6.81
CA GLU A 202 -4.20 -10.57 6.91
C GLU A 202 -3.02 -11.22 6.18
N SER A 203 -2.90 -12.54 6.19
CA SER A 203 -1.90 -13.25 5.38
C SER A 203 -2.16 -13.10 3.88
N GLN A 204 -3.43 -13.18 3.45
CA GLN A 204 -3.83 -12.99 2.04
C GLN A 204 -3.56 -11.56 1.56
N ARG A 205 -3.74 -10.55 2.42
CA ARG A 205 -3.43 -9.14 2.14
C ARG A 205 -2.01 -8.96 1.61
N TRP A 206 -1.04 -9.76 2.08
CA TRP A 206 0.35 -9.65 1.64
C TRP A 206 0.55 -9.96 0.15
N PHE A 207 -0.30 -10.80 -0.43
CA PHE A 207 -0.21 -11.25 -1.81
C PHE A 207 -1.20 -10.54 -2.74
N GLU A 208 -2.42 -10.30 -2.25
CA GLU A 208 -3.54 -9.84 -3.08
C GLU A 208 -4.05 -8.45 -2.70
N GLY A 209 -3.61 -7.92 -1.56
CA GLY A 209 -4.06 -6.64 -1.03
C GLY A 209 -3.86 -5.50 -2.03
N ALA A 210 -4.83 -4.60 -2.03
CA ALA A 210 -4.80 -3.32 -2.71
C ALA A 210 -4.46 -2.24 -1.68
N GLU A 211 -3.21 -1.77 -1.69
CA GLU A 211 -2.82 -0.64 -0.83
C GLU A 211 -3.36 0.66 -1.42
N VAL A 212 -4.09 1.44 -0.61
CA VAL A 212 -4.59 2.76 -0.97
C VAL A 212 -4.11 3.82 0.03
N SER A 213 -4.28 5.10 -0.33
CA SER A 213 -4.00 6.21 0.59
C SER A 213 -5.00 6.22 1.76
N ALA A 214 -4.62 6.86 2.88
CA ALA A 214 -5.51 6.99 4.03
C ALA A 214 -6.82 7.73 3.67
N THR A 215 -6.70 8.81 2.89
CA THR A 215 -7.83 9.61 2.40
C THR A 215 -8.76 8.80 1.51
N ASP A 216 -8.21 8.02 0.57
CA ASP A 216 -9.03 7.19 -0.32
C ASP A 216 -9.68 6.03 0.44
N PHE A 217 -8.99 5.45 1.43
CA PHE A 217 -9.56 4.43 2.30
C PHE A 217 -10.78 4.94 3.06
N ALA A 218 -10.67 6.13 3.66
CA ALA A 218 -11.78 6.78 4.37
C ALA A 218 -12.96 7.03 3.42
N LEU A 219 -12.69 7.55 2.21
CA LEU A 219 -13.71 7.79 1.19
C LEU A 219 -14.44 6.50 0.79
N ILE A 220 -13.71 5.40 0.58
CA ILE A 220 -14.34 4.11 0.25
C ILE A 220 -15.26 3.67 1.38
N LEU A 221 -14.84 3.80 2.64
CA LEU A 221 -15.68 3.46 3.78
C LEU A 221 -16.91 4.34 3.89
N GLU A 222 -16.79 5.65 3.63
CA GLU A 222 -17.92 6.58 3.63
C GLU A 222 -18.98 6.14 2.61
N VAL A 223 -18.57 5.87 1.36
CA VAL A 223 -19.46 5.39 0.30
C VAL A 223 -20.06 4.02 0.63
N ALA A 224 -19.27 3.10 1.18
CA ALA A 224 -19.74 1.78 1.62
C ALA A 224 -20.53 1.79 2.94
N SER A 225 -20.73 2.97 3.56
CA SER A 225 -21.41 3.13 4.85
C SER A 225 -22.78 3.80 4.77
N ILE A 226 -23.23 4.15 3.56
CA ILE A 226 -24.66 4.22 3.23
C ILE A 226 -25.26 2.82 3.39
#